data_AF-A0A843KNW3-F1
#
_entry.id   AF-A0A843KNW3-F1
#
_cell.length_a   1.000
_cell.length_b   1.000
_cell.length_c   1.000
_cell.angle_alpha   90.00
_cell.angle_beta   90.00
_cell.angle_gamma   90.00
#
_symmetry.space_group_name_H-M   'P 1'
#
loop_
_entity.id
_entity.type
_entity.pdbx_description
1 polymer ?
#
loop_
_entity_poly.entity_id
_entity_poly.type
_entity_poly.pdbx_seq_one_letter_code
_entity_poly.pdbx_strand_id
1 'polypeptide(L)' 'MGATGEQYVVDEHGNRIAVILPLREYEQLQEDLHDLAMVAERQKEQDPHHHCLHAR' A
#
# COMPACT_ATOMS: atom_id res chain seq x y z
N MET A 1 -4.65 -27.20 -4.21
CA MET A 1 -4.72 -26.24 -3.09
C MET A 1 -3.65 -26.63 -2.09
N GLY A 2 -2.40 -26.27 -2.37
CA GLY A 2 -1.32 -26.45 -1.40
C GLY A 2 -1.43 -25.32 -0.39
N ALA A 3 -1.51 -25.66 0.89
CA ALA A 3 -1.40 -24.70 1.97
C ALA A 3 0.00 -24.07 1.92
N THR A 4 0.16 -22.97 1.19
CA THR A 4 1.36 -22.13 1.25
C THR A 4 1.22 -21.24 2.47
N GLY A 5 1.47 -21.82 3.64
CA GLY A 5 1.68 -21.03 4.84
C GLY A 5 2.77 -19.99 4.56
N GLU A 6 2.50 -18.74 4.91
CA GLU A 6 3.44 -17.63 4.76
C GLU A 6 4.81 -18.03 5.33
N GLN A 7 5.85 -17.93 4.51
CA GLN A 7 7.19 -18.31 4.92
C GLN A 7 7.88 -17.09 5.52
N TYR A 8 8.48 -17.26 6.70
CA TYR A 8 9.16 -16.18 7.42
C TYR A 8 10.62 -16.53 7.65
N VAL A 9 11.49 -15.53 7.51
CA VAL A 9 12.88 -15.59 7.96
C VAL A 9 12.91 -15.19 9.43
N VAL A 10 13.51 -16.05 10.27
CA VAL A 10 13.65 -15.81 11.70
C VAL A 10 15.12 -15.55 12.06
N ASP A 11 15.34 -14.74 13.08
CA ASP A 11 16.67 -14.51 13.67
C ASP A 11 17.08 -15.66 14.61
N GLU A 12 18.27 -15.54 15.19
CA GLU A 12 18.84 -16.53 16.12
C GLU A 12 18.02 -16.68 17.42
N HIS A 13 17.21 -15.68 17.75
CA HIS A 13 16.32 -15.66 18.91
C HIS A 13 14.91 -16.18 18.57
N GLY A 14 14.64 -16.52 17.31
CA GLY A 14 13.35 -16.99 16.82
C GLY A 14 12.35 -15.87 16.48
N ASN A 15 12.78 -14.60 16.42
CA ASN A 15 11.91 -13.51 16.00
C ASN A 15 11.86 -13.44 14.47
N ARG A 16 10.66 -13.21 13.94
CA ARG A 16 10.46 -13.02 12.49
C ARG A 16 11.02 -11.66 12.07
N ILE A 17 12.01 -11.68 11.18
CA ILE A 17 12.69 -10.48 10.68
C ILE A 17 12.38 -10.18 9.21
N ALA A 18 11.95 -11.18 8.43
CA ALA A 18 11.50 -10.99 7.06
C ALA A 18 10.42 -12.01 6.68
N VAL A 19 9.74 -11.76 5.56
CA VAL A 19 8.72 -12.63 4.98
C VAL A 19 9.09 -12.92 3.52
N ILE A 20 8.85 -14.16 3.08
CA ILE A 20 9.03 -14.57 1.69
C ILE A 20 7.66 -14.51 1.03
N LEU A 21 7.57 -13.63 0.03
CA LEU A 21 6.36 -13.38 -0.74
C LEU A 21 6.62 -13.77 -2.20
N PRO A 22 5.62 -14.33 -2.91
CA PRO A 22 5.68 -14.47 -4.35
C PRO A 22 5.90 -13.10 -5.01
N LEU A 23 6.72 -13.06 -6.07
CA LEU A 23 7.08 -11.80 -6.74
C LEU A 23 5.85 -10.98 -7.16
N ARG A 24 4.81 -11.66 -7.68
CA ARG A 24 3.55 -11.03 -8.08
C ARG A 24 2.85 -10.31 -6.93
N GLU A 25 2.84 -10.90 -5.74
CA GLU A 25 2.21 -10.28 -4.55
C GLU A 25 3.01 -9.07 -4.09
N TYR A 26 4.34 -9.14 -4.14
CA TYR A 26 5.20 -7.99 -3.87
C TYR A 26 4.95 -6.83 -4.84
N GLU A 27 4.87 -7.10 -6.15
CA GLU A 27 4.59 -6.10 -7.18
C GLU A 27 3.23 -5.42 -6.95
N GLN A 28 2.18 -6.19 -6.64
CA GLN A 28 0.85 -5.66 -6.32
C GLN A 28 0.88 -4.77 -5.07
N LEU A 29 1.59 -5.17 -4.02
CA LEU A 29 1.73 -4.34 -2.82
C LEU A 29 2.46 -3.02 -3.11
N GLN A 30 3.45 -3.04 -4.01
CA GLN A 30 4.14 -1.82 -4.44
C GLN A 30 3.21 -0.88 -5.21
N GLU A 31 2.34 -1.41 -6.08
CA GLU A 31 1.31 -0.63 -6.79
C GLU A 31 0.31 0.01 -5.81
N ASP A 32 -0.19 -0.76 -4.84
CA ASP A 32 -1.12 -0.26 -3.82
C ASP A 32 -0.50 0.88 -2.98
N LEU A 33 0.77 0.74 -2.60
CA LEU A 33 1.51 1.79 -1.87
C LEU A 33 1.73 3.04 -2.74
N HIS A 34 1.97 2.87 -4.03
CA HIS A 34 2.13 3.98 -4.97
C HIS A 34 0.82 4.79 -5.11
N ASP A 35 -0.31 4.10 -5.25
CA ASP A 35 -1.63 4.74 -5.32
C ASP A 35 -1.97 5.52 -4.04
N LEU A 36 -1.65 4.96 -2.87
CA LEU A 36 -1.83 5.65 -1.58
C LEU A 36 -0.93 6.89 -1.45
N ALA A 37 0.32 6.83 -1.91
CA ALA A 37 1.23 7.98 -1.90
C ALA A 37 0.70 9.14 -2.77
N MET A 38 0.03 8.84 -3.88
CA MET A 38 -0.65 9.85 -4.70
C MET A 38 -1.84 10.53 -4.01
N VAL A 39 -2.46 9.89 -3.01
CA VAL A 39 -3.54 10.51 -2.22
C VAL A 39 -2.99 11.50 -1.20
N ALA A 40 -1.78 11.24 -0.66
CA ALA A 40 -1.14 12.15 0.30
C ALA A 40 -0.66 13.47 -0.35
N GLU A 41 -0.21 13.43 -1.60
CA GLU A 41 0.17 14.64 -2.36
C GLU A 41 -1.05 15.47 -2.82
N ARG A 42 -2.26 14.89 -2.81
CA ARG A 42 -3.53 15.62 -3.03
C ARG A 42 -4.08 16.33 -1.79
N GLN A 43 -3.34 16.39 -0.68
CA GLN A 43 -3.70 17.22 0.49
C GLN A 43 -2.98 18.57 0.53
N LYS A 44 -2.09 18.87 -0.44
CA LYS A 44 -1.47 20.19 -0.57
C LYS A 44 -2.05 21.06 -1.69
N GLU A 45 -3.11 20.60 -2.34
CA GLU A 45 -3.82 21.40 -3.33
C GLU A 45 -5.29 21.56 -2.94
N GLN A 46 -5.55 22.69 -2.25
CA GLN A 46 -6.80 23.44 -2.18
C GLN A 46 -7.84 23.05 -1.11
N ASP A 47 -7.60 23.56 0.10
CA ASP A 47 -8.64 24.12 0.98
C ASP A 47 -8.98 25.56 0.48
N PRO A 48 -10.17 26.16 0.69
CA PRO A 48 -11.54 25.68 0.48
C PRO A 48 -12.37 26.77 -0.26
N HIS A 49 -12.25 26.92 -1.59
CA HIS A 49 -13.19 27.80 -2.30
C HIS A 49 -14.48 27.05 -2.62
N HIS A 50 -15.38 27.14 -1.64
CA HIS A 50 -16.79 27.37 -1.86
C HIS A 50 -17.02 28.21 -3.13
N HIS A 51 -17.31 27.56 -4.26
CA HIS A 51 -18.12 28.15 -5.30
C HIS A 51 -19.01 27.08 -5.89
N CYS A 52 -20.17 26.95 -5.25
CA CYS A 52 -21.43 26.59 -5.89
C CYS A 52 -21.49 27.20 -7.30
N LEU A 53 -21.89 26.44 -8.32
CA LEU A 53 -22.83 26.90 -9.34
C LEU A 53 -23.33 25.70 -10.16
N HIS A 54 -24.58 25.33 -9.88
CA HIS A 54 -25.49 24.88 -10.92
C HIS A 54 -25.44 25.86 -12.11
N ALA A 55 -24.95 25.40 -13.26
CA ALA A 55 -25.29 25.86 -14.60
C ALA A 55 -24.65 24.83 -15.56
N ARG A 56 -25.39 23.96 -16.24
CA ARG A 56 -26.60 24.20 -17.03
C ARG A 56 -27.30 22.88 -17.33
#